data_AF-A0A2N6FTU6-F1
#
_entry.id   AF-A0A2N6FTU6-F1
#
_cell.length_a   1.000
_cell.length_b   1.000
_cell.length_c   1.000
_cell.angle_alpha   90.00
_cell.angle_beta   90.00
_cell.angle_gamma   90.00
#
_symmetry.space_group_name_H-M   'P 1'
#
loop_
_entity.id
_entity.type
_entity.pdbx_description
1 polymer ?
#
loop_
_entity_poly.entity_id
_entity_poly.type
_entity_poly.pdbx_seq_one_letter_code
_entity_poly.pdbx_strand_id
1 'polypeptide(L)'
;MFIFEENDASNYLDVENEDLAVTNLLQEFDIQTETSFLYNLNDDYKALINYISELYVDEKEIPEKIVHELNNNLNFKAYLLIEIKEKMNNIISNNTTIIFKEIVTIVNLLSFGNKFDIFESYNLYNLENLGLLFREFEKKLQELKQKNERDFLLTFNQYVVLIEVVNELCVINSTDVLRKKTINPLINIISETINIVKYNVQLDEEHINTLNNILGKLLFYYSHIPYINTINKDSQYLIDEFKFNFEKLCDGYHLSKNTNFGGDTNHEEYYKIFLNSATTLLLTLLYKLEITYSLEEYNDIDKFKNILELYESEINHVKKQNFDSIDDFKKSLLQNYNYIYAKESTSTCYLDIIDEFIENPTFNSSNMNIIHSLIPFCSDIEEEKLLKILKFLITLEKFKNDYHEFYKLNICDVIINKFIYSKNYILEKDFV
;
A
#
# COMPACT_ATOMS: atom_id res chain seq x y z
N MET A 1 8.25 -5.67 -7.85
CA MET A 1 7.99 -6.90 -8.65
C MET A 1 9.25 -7.74 -8.52
N PHE A 2 9.21 -8.89 -7.85
CA PHE A 2 10.43 -9.56 -7.36
C PHE A 2 11.11 -10.45 -8.42
N ILE A 3 12.43 -10.33 -8.54
CA ILE A 3 13.30 -11.29 -9.26
C ILE A 3 13.87 -12.25 -8.23
N PHE A 4 13.79 -13.55 -8.51
CA PHE A 4 14.27 -14.63 -7.66
C PHE A 4 15.54 -15.25 -8.27
N GLU A 5 16.51 -15.57 -7.42
CA GLU A 5 17.56 -16.52 -7.76
C GLU A 5 16.97 -17.92 -7.87
N GLU A 6 17.41 -18.68 -8.87
CA GLU A 6 16.95 -20.05 -9.12
C GLU A 6 17.27 -20.96 -7.92
N ASN A 7 16.23 -21.65 -7.42
CA ASN A 7 16.36 -22.70 -6.42
C ASN A 7 17.21 -23.85 -6.99
N ASP A 8 18.43 -24.02 -6.48
CA ASP A 8 19.26 -25.18 -6.80
C ASP A 8 18.68 -26.43 -6.11
N ALA A 9 18.36 -27.45 -6.89
CA ALA A 9 17.75 -28.70 -6.45
C ALA A 9 18.67 -29.55 -5.54
N SER A 10 19.91 -29.11 -5.33
CA SER A 10 20.91 -29.75 -4.47
C SER A 10 20.65 -29.59 -2.97
N ASN A 11 19.80 -28.64 -2.54
CA ASN A 11 19.44 -28.43 -1.12
C ASN A 11 18.44 -29.46 -0.55
N TYR A 12 17.95 -30.42 -1.36
CA TYR A 12 16.86 -31.35 -0.97
C TYR A 12 17.33 -32.71 -0.42
N LEU A 13 18.62 -32.93 -0.21
CA LEU A 13 19.16 -34.28 0.07
C LEU A 13 19.77 -34.50 1.47
N ASP A 14 19.98 -33.46 2.26
CA ASP A 14 20.46 -33.60 3.64
C ASP A 14 19.42 -33.04 4.61
N VAL A 15 18.72 -33.92 5.33
CA VAL A 15 17.81 -33.52 6.43
C VAL A 15 18.68 -33.02 7.59
N GLU A 16 18.64 -31.73 7.86
CA GLU A 16 19.41 -31.13 8.95
C GLU A 16 18.72 -31.37 10.30
N ASN A 17 19.47 -31.26 11.40
CA ASN A 17 18.91 -31.43 12.75
C ASN A 17 17.77 -30.43 13.06
N GLU A 18 17.81 -29.24 12.44
CA GLU A 18 16.76 -28.23 12.53
C GLU A 18 15.44 -28.71 11.89
N ASP A 19 15.50 -29.44 10.77
CA ASP A 19 14.32 -29.95 10.08
C ASP A 19 13.61 -31.02 10.93
N LEU A 20 14.39 -31.94 11.53
CA LEU A 20 13.87 -32.97 12.43
C LEU A 20 13.21 -32.38 13.68
N ALA A 21 13.66 -31.23 14.17
CA ALA A 21 13.08 -30.56 15.33
C ALA A 21 11.61 -30.18 15.07
N VAL A 22 11.31 -29.66 13.88
CA VAL A 22 9.93 -29.32 13.50
C VAL A 22 9.06 -30.56 13.33
N THR A 23 9.57 -31.62 12.68
CA THR A 23 8.84 -32.89 12.56
C THR A 23 8.49 -33.50 13.93
N ASN A 24 9.39 -33.40 14.90
CA ASN A 24 9.15 -33.86 16.26
C ASN A 24 8.05 -33.04 16.97
N LEU A 25 7.99 -31.72 16.73
CA LEU A 25 6.92 -30.88 17.28
C LEU A 25 5.55 -31.25 16.72
N LEU A 26 5.46 -31.51 15.41
CA LEU A 26 4.21 -31.94 14.78
C LEU A 26 3.67 -33.22 15.43
N GLN A 27 4.54 -34.18 15.72
CA GLN A 27 4.17 -35.42 16.41
C GLN A 27 3.79 -35.18 17.88
N GLU A 28 4.52 -34.33 18.60
CA GLU A 28 4.27 -34.03 20.02
C GLU A 28 2.91 -33.35 20.24
N PHE A 29 2.52 -32.46 19.32
CA PHE A 29 1.28 -31.69 19.40
C PHE A 29 0.13 -32.25 18.55
N ASP A 30 0.30 -33.44 17.95
CA ASP A 30 -0.68 -34.12 17.08
C ASP A 30 -1.19 -33.23 15.93
N ILE A 31 -0.28 -32.49 15.30
CA ILE A 31 -0.57 -31.57 14.19
C ILE A 31 -0.58 -32.38 12.89
N GLN A 32 -1.71 -32.34 12.16
CA GLN A 32 -1.86 -33.06 10.90
C GLN A 32 -1.19 -32.31 9.74
N THR A 33 -0.43 -33.04 8.92
CA THR A 33 0.10 -32.55 7.65
C THR A 33 -0.83 -32.96 6.51
N GLU A 34 -1.08 -32.05 5.57
CA GLU A 34 -1.75 -32.41 4.31
C GLU A 34 -0.78 -33.26 3.49
N THR A 35 -0.85 -34.58 3.65
CA THR A 35 0.09 -35.49 2.99
C THR A 35 -0.05 -35.41 1.48
N SER A 36 0.89 -34.74 0.81
CA SER A 36 1.21 -35.05 -0.57
C SER A 36 1.78 -36.49 -0.63
N PHE A 37 1.68 -37.16 -1.79
CA PHE A 37 2.02 -38.59 -1.94
C PHE A 37 3.50 -38.93 -1.62
N LEU A 38 4.33 -37.92 -1.34
CA LEU A 38 5.74 -37.99 -0.96
C LEU A 38 5.93 -37.13 0.30
N TYR A 39 6.69 -37.62 1.28
CA TYR A 39 7.06 -36.82 2.45
C TYR A 39 7.81 -35.55 2.00
N ASN A 40 7.31 -34.39 2.41
CA ASN A 40 7.85 -33.10 2.03
C ASN A 40 8.01 -32.22 3.29
N LEU A 41 9.24 -31.83 3.61
CA LEU A 41 9.57 -30.97 4.74
C LEU A 41 8.83 -29.62 4.71
N ASN A 42 8.48 -29.13 3.52
CA ASN A 42 7.67 -27.93 3.38
C ASN A 42 6.24 -28.13 3.90
N ASP A 43 5.68 -29.34 3.78
CA ASP A 43 4.34 -29.65 4.29
C ASP A 43 4.36 -29.63 5.84
N ASP A 44 5.46 -30.10 6.47
CA ASP A 44 5.70 -30.03 7.91
C ASP A 44 5.78 -28.56 8.38
N TYR A 45 6.61 -27.73 7.72
CA TYR A 45 6.73 -26.31 8.05
C TYR A 45 5.40 -25.55 7.91
N LYS A 46 4.66 -25.81 6.83
CA LYS A 46 3.36 -25.19 6.58
C LYS A 46 2.31 -25.60 7.61
N ALA A 47 2.28 -26.88 8.00
CA ALA A 47 1.38 -27.35 9.06
C ALA A 47 1.68 -26.66 10.40
N LEU A 48 2.96 -26.49 10.76
CA LEU A 48 3.35 -25.76 11.96
C LEU A 48 2.93 -24.28 11.90
N ILE A 49 3.11 -23.60 10.77
CA ILE A 49 2.67 -22.20 10.58
C ILE A 49 1.16 -22.06 10.75
N ASN A 50 0.39 -22.97 10.17
CA ASN A 50 -1.07 -22.97 10.30
C ASN A 50 -1.49 -23.17 11.76
N TYR A 51 -0.87 -24.13 12.45
CA TYR A 51 -1.14 -24.38 13.87
C TYR A 51 -0.82 -23.15 14.74
N ILE A 52 0.33 -22.50 14.53
CA ILE A 52 0.68 -21.25 15.24
C ILE A 52 -0.36 -20.16 14.97
N SER A 53 -0.81 -20.03 13.72
CA SER A 53 -1.84 -19.06 13.34
C SER A 53 -3.17 -19.33 14.05
N GLU A 54 -3.58 -20.59 14.16
CA GLU A 54 -4.78 -20.99 14.89
C GLU A 54 -4.66 -20.68 16.38
N LEU A 55 -3.51 -20.93 17.01
CA LEU A 55 -3.27 -20.57 18.41
C LEU A 55 -3.46 -19.06 18.65
N TYR A 56 -2.94 -18.21 17.76
CA TYR A 56 -3.17 -16.76 17.86
C TYR A 56 -4.64 -16.37 17.70
N VAL A 57 -5.35 -16.97 16.73
CA VAL A 57 -6.77 -16.70 16.50
C VAL A 57 -7.64 -17.14 17.67
N ASP A 58 -7.29 -18.26 18.30
CA ASP A 58 -7.95 -18.80 19.49
C ASP A 58 -7.50 -18.11 20.80
N GLU A 59 -6.62 -17.12 20.70
CA GLU A 59 -6.01 -16.42 21.84
C GLU A 59 -5.31 -17.34 22.86
N LYS A 60 -4.74 -18.45 22.39
CA LYS A 60 -3.98 -19.41 23.20
C LYS A 60 -2.50 -19.06 23.26
N GLU A 61 -1.86 -19.42 24.36
CA GLU A 61 -0.40 -19.31 24.48
C GLU A 61 0.29 -20.29 23.54
N ILE A 62 1.37 -19.84 22.91
CA ILE A 62 2.21 -20.69 22.06
C ILE A 62 3.17 -21.48 22.95
N PRO A 63 3.22 -22.81 22.84
CA PRO A 63 4.16 -23.62 23.60
C PRO A 63 5.61 -23.15 23.47
N GLU A 64 6.34 -23.10 24.59
CA GLU A 64 7.73 -22.60 24.64
C GLU A 64 8.68 -23.29 23.64
N LYS A 65 8.46 -24.59 23.37
CA LYS A 65 9.24 -25.34 22.37
C LYS A 65 9.01 -24.82 20.95
N ILE A 66 7.78 -24.46 20.60
CA ILE A 66 7.46 -23.86 19.29
C ILE A 66 8.04 -22.45 19.21
N VAL A 67 7.95 -21.68 20.30
CA VAL A 67 8.60 -20.35 20.40
C VAL A 67 10.11 -20.49 20.22
N HIS A 68 10.73 -21.53 20.78
CA HIS A 68 12.16 -21.79 20.61
C HIS A 68 12.53 -22.00 19.14
N GLU A 69 11.82 -22.87 18.42
CA GLU A 69 12.09 -23.11 17.00
C GLU A 69 11.82 -21.87 16.15
N LEU A 70 10.72 -21.15 16.39
CA LEU A 70 10.42 -19.90 15.66
C LEU A 70 11.53 -18.85 15.82
N ASN A 71 12.23 -18.86 16.96
CA ASN A 71 13.30 -17.91 17.27
C ASN A 71 14.70 -18.36 16.87
N ASN A 72 14.97 -19.66 16.75
CA ASN A 72 16.34 -20.16 16.60
C ASN A 72 16.55 -21.06 15.38
N ASN A 73 15.49 -21.63 14.80
CA ASN A 73 15.57 -22.51 13.64
C ASN A 73 15.65 -21.67 12.36
N LEU A 74 16.81 -21.70 11.69
CA LEU A 74 17.09 -20.85 10.54
C LEU A 74 16.33 -21.32 9.30
N ASN A 75 16.17 -22.64 9.13
CA ASN A 75 15.43 -23.21 8.01
C ASN A 75 13.95 -22.87 8.12
N PHE A 76 13.37 -23.01 9.31
CA PHE A 76 11.98 -22.62 9.56
C PHE A 76 11.76 -21.11 9.38
N LYS A 77 12.68 -20.26 9.86
CA LYS A 77 12.59 -18.80 9.62
C LYS A 77 12.64 -18.44 8.14
N ALA A 78 13.49 -19.10 7.37
CA ALA A 78 13.59 -18.89 5.93
C ALA A 78 12.29 -19.32 5.22
N TYR A 79 11.75 -20.48 5.57
CA TYR A 79 10.46 -20.95 5.04
C TYR A 79 9.30 -20.02 5.40
N LEU A 80 9.22 -19.61 6.67
CA LEU A 80 8.21 -18.65 7.16
C LEU A 80 8.25 -17.34 6.36
N LEU A 81 9.45 -16.84 6.06
CA LEU A 81 9.62 -15.62 5.27
C LEU A 81 9.08 -15.79 3.83
N ILE A 82 9.28 -16.95 3.21
CA ILE A 82 8.75 -17.25 1.87
C ILE A 82 7.22 -17.28 1.91
N GLU A 83 6.62 -18.03 2.83
CA GLU A 83 5.16 -18.11 2.99
C GLU A 83 4.52 -16.74 3.25
N ILE A 84 5.12 -15.91 4.11
CA ILE A 84 4.62 -14.56 4.37
C ILE A 84 4.68 -13.70 3.10
N LYS A 85 5.77 -13.78 2.33
CA LYS A 85 5.90 -13.03 1.07
C LYS A 85 4.84 -13.46 0.04
N GLU A 86 4.57 -14.76 -0.07
CA GLU A 86 3.50 -15.28 -0.93
C GLU A 86 2.12 -14.80 -0.49
N LYS A 87 1.83 -14.82 0.82
CA LYS A 87 0.60 -14.26 1.37
C LYS A 87 0.47 -12.78 1.02
N MET A 88 1.50 -11.98 1.26
CA MET A 88 1.53 -10.53 0.96
C MET A 88 1.21 -10.22 -0.51
N ASN A 89 1.82 -10.93 -1.46
CA ASN A 89 1.55 -10.73 -2.90
C ASN A 89 0.08 -10.96 -3.30
N ASN A 90 -0.65 -11.76 -2.51
CA ASN A 90 -2.03 -12.12 -2.77
C ASN A 90 -3.06 -11.28 -1.99
N ILE A 91 -2.62 -10.38 -1.09
CA ILE A 91 -3.53 -9.62 -0.21
C ILE A 91 -4.41 -8.66 -1.01
N ILE A 92 -3.83 -7.79 -1.84
CA ILE A 92 -4.58 -6.79 -2.62
C ILE A 92 -5.13 -7.34 -3.93
N SER A 93 -4.45 -8.30 -4.54
CA SER A 93 -4.75 -8.79 -5.89
C SER A 93 -5.92 -9.78 -5.94
N ASN A 94 -6.25 -10.42 -4.81
CA ASN A 94 -7.28 -11.45 -4.75
C ASN A 94 -8.58 -10.94 -4.11
N ASN A 95 -9.66 -10.95 -4.90
CA ASN A 95 -11.00 -10.49 -4.50
C ASN A 95 -11.64 -11.34 -3.38
N THR A 96 -11.08 -12.51 -3.07
CA THR A 96 -11.59 -13.44 -2.05
C THR A 96 -10.90 -13.31 -0.70
N THR A 97 -9.78 -12.60 -0.63
CA THR A 97 -8.98 -12.43 0.59
C THR A 97 -9.65 -11.44 1.54
N ILE A 98 -9.68 -11.79 2.84
CA ILE A 98 -10.05 -10.85 3.90
C ILE A 98 -8.76 -10.17 4.36
N ILE A 99 -8.48 -9.00 3.80
CA ILE A 99 -7.19 -8.34 3.93
C ILE A 99 -6.79 -8.15 5.41
N PHE A 100 -7.70 -7.63 6.22
CA PHE A 100 -7.43 -7.37 7.64
C PHE A 100 -7.02 -8.65 8.40
N LYS A 101 -7.66 -9.79 8.10
CA LYS A 101 -7.35 -11.07 8.75
C LYS A 101 -5.94 -11.55 8.38
N GLU A 102 -5.55 -11.43 7.11
CA GLU A 102 -4.20 -11.81 6.68
C GLU A 102 -3.14 -10.91 7.32
N ILE A 103 -3.36 -9.59 7.39
CA ILE A 103 -2.43 -8.66 8.06
C ILE A 103 -2.24 -9.05 9.53
N VAL A 104 -3.34 -9.27 10.26
CA VAL A 104 -3.27 -9.69 11.67
C VAL A 104 -2.47 -10.99 11.82
N THR A 105 -2.73 -11.96 10.94
CA THR A 105 -2.05 -13.27 10.96
C THR A 105 -0.55 -13.11 10.72
N ILE A 106 -0.16 -12.32 9.72
CA ILE A 106 1.25 -12.09 9.38
C ILE A 106 1.98 -11.36 10.52
N VAL A 107 1.39 -10.31 11.08
CA VAL A 107 1.98 -9.58 12.21
C VAL A 107 2.19 -10.51 13.41
N ASN A 108 1.20 -11.36 13.70
CA ASN A 108 1.31 -12.35 14.78
C ASN A 108 2.40 -13.40 14.49
N LEU A 109 2.54 -13.88 13.26
CA LEU A 109 3.63 -14.79 12.89
C LEU A 109 5.02 -14.14 13.03
N LEU A 110 5.13 -12.83 12.77
CA LEU A 110 6.37 -12.06 12.91
C LEU A 110 6.66 -11.60 14.35
N SER A 111 5.77 -11.88 15.31
CA SER A 111 5.89 -11.40 16.70
C SER A 111 6.82 -12.23 17.59
N PHE A 112 7.53 -13.21 17.01
CA PHE A 112 8.45 -14.09 17.73
C PHE A 112 7.82 -14.97 18.81
N GLY A 113 6.51 -15.24 18.72
CA GLY A 113 5.76 -16.02 19.70
C GLY A 113 5.14 -15.17 20.82
N ASN A 114 5.35 -13.84 20.79
CA ASN A 114 4.78 -12.92 21.77
C ASN A 114 3.39 -12.44 21.33
N LYS A 115 2.46 -12.30 22.28
CA LYS A 115 1.15 -11.70 22.00
C LYS A 115 1.25 -10.17 22.14
N PHE A 116 1.17 -9.46 21.02
CA PHE A 116 0.98 -8.01 21.01
C PHE A 116 -0.46 -7.69 20.62
N ASP A 117 -1.22 -7.10 21.53
CA ASP A 117 -2.61 -6.68 21.26
C ASP A 117 -2.62 -5.40 20.42
N ILE A 118 -2.18 -5.49 19.16
CA ILE A 118 -2.04 -4.36 18.22
C ILE A 118 -3.40 -4.00 17.60
N PHE A 119 -4.23 -5.00 17.33
CA PHE A 119 -5.48 -4.83 16.60
C PHE A 119 -6.67 -4.90 17.55
N GLU A 120 -7.06 -3.77 18.13
CA GLU A 120 -8.19 -3.69 19.08
C GLU A 120 -9.55 -3.81 18.37
N SER A 121 -9.66 -3.24 17.18
CA SER A 121 -10.82 -3.40 16.29
C SER A 121 -10.41 -3.15 14.84
N TYR A 122 -11.34 -3.32 13.91
CA TYR A 122 -11.12 -3.03 12.48
C TYR A 122 -10.64 -1.59 12.20
N ASN A 123 -10.98 -0.63 13.07
CA ASN A 123 -10.65 0.80 12.89
C ASN A 123 -9.67 1.36 13.93
N LEU A 124 -9.28 0.57 14.93
CA LEU A 124 -8.50 1.03 16.08
C LEU A 124 -7.29 0.14 16.31
N TYR A 125 -6.13 0.77 16.39
CA TYR A 125 -4.85 0.11 16.53
C TYR A 125 -4.14 0.59 17.80
N ASN A 126 -3.59 -0.33 18.56
CA ASN A 126 -2.70 -0.02 19.67
C ASN A 126 -1.30 0.24 19.13
N LEU A 127 -1.04 1.52 18.87
CA LEU A 127 0.22 2.01 18.31
C LEU A 127 1.41 1.81 19.26
N GLU A 128 1.18 1.77 20.57
CA GLU A 128 2.20 1.49 21.57
C GLU A 128 2.68 0.04 21.46
N ASN A 129 1.76 -0.92 21.38
CA ASN A 129 2.08 -2.34 21.19
C ASN A 129 2.78 -2.60 19.86
N LEU A 130 2.41 -1.89 18.78
CA LEU A 130 3.14 -1.96 17.52
C LEU A 130 4.58 -1.44 17.66
N GLY A 131 4.76 -0.33 18.38
CA GLY A 131 6.07 0.18 18.73
C GLY A 131 6.90 -0.84 19.51
N LEU A 132 6.31 -1.52 20.50
CA LEU A 132 6.99 -2.56 21.28
C LEU A 132 7.44 -3.74 20.41
N LEU A 133 6.62 -4.17 19.45
CA LEU A 133 7.01 -5.19 18.49
C LEU A 133 8.27 -4.76 17.69
N PHE A 134 8.31 -3.52 17.22
CA PHE A 134 9.50 -3.00 16.54
C PHE A 134 10.73 -2.93 17.46
N ARG A 135 10.56 -2.56 18.74
CA ARG A 135 11.64 -2.56 19.74
C ARG A 135 12.27 -3.94 19.93
N GLU A 136 11.47 -5.01 19.88
CA GLU A 136 11.98 -6.39 19.92
C GLU A 136 12.85 -6.72 18.70
N PHE A 137 12.43 -6.30 17.50
CA PHE A 137 13.25 -6.44 16.28
C PHE A 137 14.56 -5.65 16.38
N GLU A 138 14.50 -4.38 16.78
CA GLU A 138 15.68 -3.51 16.94
C GLU A 138 16.72 -4.13 17.88
N LYS A 139 16.27 -4.62 19.04
CA LYS A 139 17.13 -5.28 20.02
C LYS A 139 17.76 -6.56 19.44
N LYS A 140 16.97 -7.41 18.80
CA LYS A 140 17.48 -8.65 18.20
C LYS A 140 18.49 -8.39 17.08
N LEU A 141 18.21 -7.43 16.20
CA LEU A 141 19.14 -7.06 15.12
C LEU A 141 20.48 -6.58 15.69
N GLN A 142 20.45 -5.78 16.75
CA GLN A 142 21.65 -5.32 17.43
C GLN A 142 22.45 -6.49 18.03
N GLU A 143 21.78 -7.44 18.68
CA GLU A 143 22.43 -8.61 19.27
C GLU A 143 23.00 -9.56 18.21
N LEU A 144 22.26 -9.83 17.13
CA LEU A 144 22.62 -10.81 16.11
C LEU A 144 23.76 -10.34 15.23
N LYS A 145 23.89 -9.03 14.95
CA LYS A 145 24.94 -8.51 14.07
C LYS A 145 26.36 -8.89 14.51
N GLN A 146 26.55 -9.12 15.82
CA GLN A 146 27.84 -9.53 16.39
C GLN A 146 27.98 -11.05 16.59
N LYS A 147 26.88 -11.81 16.54
CA LYS A 147 26.83 -13.22 16.93
C LYS A 147 26.68 -14.18 15.75
N ASN A 148 25.76 -13.87 14.82
CA ASN A 148 25.40 -14.76 13.73
C ASN A 148 24.92 -13.95 12.53
N GLU A 149 25.74 -13.91 11.48
CA GLU A 149 25.45 -13.14 10.26
C GLU A 149 24.25 -13.71 9.49
N ARG A 150 24.11 -15.03 9.40
CA ARG A 150 22.98 -15.66 8.69
C ARG A 150 21.65 -15.36 9.39
N ASP A 151 21.62 -15.49 10.71
CA ASP A 151 20.41 -15.18 11.49
C ASP A 151 20.09 -13.68 11.50
N PHE A 152 21.13 -12.83 11.51
CA PHE A 152 20.97 -11.40 11.32
C PHE A 152 20.27 -11.08 9.99
N LEU A 153 20.70 -11.67 8.88
CA LEU A 153 20.11 -11.44 7.56
C LEU A 153 18.64 -11.89 7.51
N LEU A 154 18.32 -13.08 8.04
CA LEU A 154 16.94 -13.56 8.11
C LEU A 154 16.06 -12.64 8.97
N THR A 155 16.55 -12.24 10.13
CA THR A 155 15.83 -11.35 11.04
C THR A 155 15.65 -9.94 10.45
N PHE A 156 16.64 -9.43 9.71
CA PHE A 156 16.53 -8.16 9.00
C PHE A 156 15.47 -8.22 7.90
N ASN A 157 15.43 -9.32 7.15
CA ASN A 157 14.39 -9.52 6.14
C ASN A 157 12.99 -9.63 6.75
N GLN A 158 12.84 -10.32 7.89
CA GLN A 158 11.58 -10.35 8.65
C GLN A 158 11.17 -8.95 9.12
N TYR A 159 12.13 -8.14 9.59
CA TYR A 159 11.90 -6.75 9.97
C TYR A 159 11.40 -5.90 8.79
N VAL A 160 12.05 -6.00 7.63
CA VAL A 160 11.62 -5.31 6.41
C VAL A 160 10.21 -5.75 6.00
N VAL A 161 9.92 -7.06 6.04
CA VAL A 161 8.58 -7.58 5.74
C VAL A 161 7.54 -7.07 6.73
N LEU A 162 7.84 -6.98 8.03
CA LEU A 162 6.94 -6.38 9.00
C LEU A 162 6.61 -4.93 8.65
N ILE A 163 7.62 -4.14 8.26
CA ILE A 163 7.38 -2.76 7.81
C ILE A 163 6.45 -2.73 6.60
N GLU A 164 6.68 -3.59 5.60
CA GLU A 164 5.82 -3.65 4.41
C GLU A 164 4.39 -4.11 4.74
N VAL A 165 4.20 -4.99 5.73
CA VAL A 165 2.85 -5.37 6.21
C VAL A 165 2.13 -4.17 6.83
N VAL A 166 2.84 -3.35 7.62
CA VAL A 166 2.27 -2.11 8.16
C VAL A 166 2.04 -1.07 7.05
N ASN A 167 2.88 -1.07 6.01
CA ASN A 167 2.67 -0.25 4.81
C ASN A 167 1.37 -0.65 4.09
N GLU A 168 1.10 -1.94 3.92
CA GLU A 168 -0.18 -2.42 3.36
C GLU A 168 -1.38 -1.99 4.22
N LEU A 169 -1.23 -1.99 5.55
CA LEU A 169 -2.23 -1.44 6.46
C LEU A 169 -2.53 0.04 6.16
N CYS A 170 -1.52 0.84 5.82
CA CYS A 170 -1.70 2.23 5.38
C CYS A 170 -2.46 2.32 4.05
N VAL A 171 -2.18 1.45 3.07
CA VAL A 171 -2.93 1.39 1.79
C VAL A 171 -4.41 1.15 2.04
N ILE A 172 -4.76 0.20 2.91
CA ILE A 172 -6.17 -0.07 3.22
C ILE A 172 -6.79 1.10 3.99
N ASN A 173 -6.07 1.64 4.96
CA ASN A 173 -6.53 2.80 5.74
C ASN A 173 -6.71 4.05 4.88
N SER A 174 -6.05 4.15 3.71
CA SER A 174 -6.19 5.27 2.76
C SER A 174 -7.57 5.35 2.12
N THR A 175 -8.37 4.29 2.19
CA THR A 175 -9.70 4.27 1.61
C THR A 175 -10.71 4.98 2.51
N ASP A 176 -10.69 4.70 3.81
CA ASP A 176 -11.72 5.14 4.76
C ASP A 176 -11.37 6.45 5.47
N VAL A 177 -12.34 7.36 5.62
CA VAL A 177 -12.13 8.69 6.21
C VAL A 177 -11.67 8.63 7.68
N LEU A 178 -12.17 7.66 8.47
CA LEU A 178 -11.76 7.51 9.86
C LEU A 178 -10.37 6.89 9.94
N ARG A 179 -10.10 5.84 9.15
CA ARG A 179 -8.81 5.13 9.14
C ARG A 179 -7.68 5.96 8.54
N LYS A 180 -7.95 6.89 7.63
CA LYS A 180 -6.93 7.85 7.12
C LYS A 180 -6.15 8.55 8.23
N LYS A 181 -6.78 8.78 9.39
CA LYS A 181 -6.16 9.42 10.55
C LYS A 181 -5.04 8.58 11.18
N THR A 182 -5.01 7.27 10.97
CA THR A 182 -3.99 6.37 11.53
C THR A 182 -2.74 6.26 10.67
N ILE A 183 -2.79 6.69 9.40
CA ILE A 183 -1.67 6.59 8.46
C ILE A 183 -0.45 7.39 8.95
N ASN A 184 -0.62 8.66 9.31
CA ASN A 184 0.48 9.49 9.80
C ASN A 184 1.13 8.91 11.08
N PRO A 185 0.35 8.49 12.11
CA PRO A 185 0.91 7.77 13.25
C PRO A 185 1.69 6.50 12.88
N LEU A 186 1.19 5.68 11.94
CA LEU A 186 1.91 4.47 11.47
C LEU A 186 3.22 4.82 10.75
N ILE A 187 3.19 5.82 9.86
CA ILE A 187 4.39 6.32 9.16
C ILE A 187 5.43 6.83 10.16
N ASN A 188 5.01 7.52 11.21
CA ASN A 188 5.90 8.01 12.26
C ASN A 188 6.59 6.86 12.99
N ILE A 189 5.83 5.81 13.36
CA ILE A 189 6.40 4.62 14.00
C ILE A 189 7.41 3.94 13.09
N ILE A 190 7.06 3.71 11.80
CA ILE A 190 7.97 3.11 10.83
C ILE A 190 9.24 3.95 10.68
N SER A 191 9.09 5.27 10.55
CA SER A 191 10.23 6.18 10.41
C SER A 191 11.12 6.17 11.65
N GLU A 192 10.52 6.10 12.83
CA GLU A 192 11.24 6.02 14.10
C GLU A 192 12.03 4.72 14.23
N THR A 193 11.41 3.55 14.01
CA THR A 193 12.11 2.26 14.06
C THR A 193 13.24 2.18 13.04
N ILE A 194 13.02 2.67 11.81
CA ILE A 194 14.07 2.69 10.79
C ILE A 194 15.27 3.52 11.25
N ASN A 195 15.01 4.71 11.79
CA ASN A 195 16.08 5.55 12.30
C ASN A 195 16.82 4.86 13.45
N ILE A 196 16.11 4.24 14.40
CA ILE A 196 16.72 3.54 15.52
C ILE A 196 17.62 2.40 15.05
N VAL A 197 17.15 1.56 14.11
CA VAL A 197 18.00 0.50 13.52
C VAL A 197 19.22 1.10 12.84
N LYS A 198 19.06 2.14 12.01
CA LYS A 198 20.19 2.81 11.32
C LYS A 198 21.22 3.40 12.27
N TYR A 199 20.80 3.91 13.43
CA TYR A 199 21.71 4.52 14.41
C TYR A 199 22.37 3.48 15.34
N ASN A 200 21.65 2.42 15.71
CA ASN A 200 22.09 1.48 16.74
C ASN A 200 22.72 0.20 16.18
N VAL A 201 22.46 -0.12 14.91
CA VAL A 201 23.00 -1.30 14.23
C VAL A 201 23.98 -0.85 13.15
N GLN A 202 25.17 -1.45 13.13
CA GLN A 202 26.17 -1.19 12.09
C GLN A 202 25.75 -1.90 10.79
N LEU A 203 24.90 -1.23 10.01
CA LEU A 203 24.43 -1.69 8.71
C LEU A 203 25.46 -1.37 7.61
N ASP A 204 25.52 -2.22 6.59
CA ASP A 204 26.21 -1.88 5.34
C ASP A 204 25.34 -1.01 4.43
N GLU A 205 25.90 -0.61 3.30
CA GLU A 205 25.25 0.27 2.34
C GLU A 205 23.97 -0.33 1.74
N GLU A 206 23.92 -1.65 1.51
CA GLU A 206 22.76 -2.33 0.94
C GLU A 206 21.57 -2.29 1.90
N HIS A 207 21.80 -2.62 3.17
CA HIS A 207 20.78 -2.56 4.20
C HIS A 207 20.31 -1.12 4.45
N ILE A 208 21.23 -0.14 4.44
CA ILE A 208 20.88 1.29 4.57
C ILE A 208 20.03 1.75 3.38
N ASN A 209 20.39 1.36 2.16
CA ASN A 209 19.63 1.70 0.96
C ASN A 209 18.23 1.09 0.97
N THR A 210 18.08 -0.15 1.46
CA THR A 210 16.78 -0.79 1.67
C THR A 210 15.90 0.06 2.60
N LEU A 211 16.42 0.47 3.75
CA LEU A 211 15.66 1.28 4.71
C LEU A 211 15.36 2.70 4.19
N ASN A 212 16.29 3.33 3.49
CA ASN A 212 16.08 4.63 2.87
C ASN A 212 15.03 4.57 1.75
N ASN A 213 15.01 3.49 0.96
CA ASN A 213 14.00 3.26 -0.06
C ASN A 213 12.60 3.18 0.57
N ILE A 214 12.46 2.47 1.68
CA ILE A 214 11.20 2.38 2.42
C ILE A 214 10.76 3.78 2.88
N LEU A 215 11.65 4.56 3.50
CA LEU A 215 11.34 5.95 3.90
C LEU A 215 10.89 6.80 2.70
N GLY A 216 11.56 6.66 1.56
CA GLY A 216 11.17 7.33 0.32
C GLY A 216 9.76 6.95 -0.11
N LYS A 217 9.46 5.64 -0.18
CA LYS A 217 8.13 5.11 -0.51
C LYS A 217 7.04 5.68 0.38
N LEU A 218 7.23 5.69 1.70
CA LEU A 218 6.24 6.23 2.64
C LEU A 218 5.91 7.70 2.33
N LEU A 219 6.91 8.49 1.97
CA LEU A 219 6.72 9.90 1.61
C LEU A 219 5.90 10.02 0.31
N PHE A 220 6.30 9.37 -0.78
CA PHE A 220 5.62 9.61 -2.05
C PHE A 220 4.32 8.81 -2.22
N TYR A 221 4.10 7.75 -1.43
CA TYR A 221 2.83 7.02 -1.38
C TYR A 221 1.76 7.77 -0.58
N TYR A 222 2.13 8.49 0.48
CA TYR A 222 1.14 8.96 1.46
C TYR A 222 1.08 10.47 1.65
N SER A 223 2.02 11.26 1.12
CA SER A 223 1.98 12.74 1.28
C SER A 223 0.73 13.39 0.67
N HIS A 224 0.00 12.70 -0.21
CA HIS A 224 -1.24 13.19 -0.82
C HIS A 224 -2.52 12.92 0.00
N ILE A 225 -2.43 12.14 1.08
CA ILE A 225 -3.57 11.66 1.87
C ILE A 225 -4.00 12.59 3.02
N PRO A 226 -3.10 13.31 3.73
CA PRO A 226 -3.46 14.06 4.93
C PRO A 226 -4.68 14.97 4.73
N TYR A 227 -5.55 15.01 5.74
CA TYR A 227 -6.67 15.93 5.73
C TYR A 227 -6.18 17.36 5.93
N ILE A 228 -6.35 18.18 4.89
CA ILE A 228 -6.05 19.61 4.94
C ILE A 228 -7.34 20.37 5.27
N ASN A 229 -7.35 21.01 6.44
CA ASN A 229 -8.46 21.79 6.98
C ASN A 229 -8.51 23.18 6.30
N THR A 230 -9.69 23.56 5.83
CA THR A 230 -9.95 24.84 5.16
C THR A 230 -10.71 25.84 6.04
N ILE A 231 -11.15 25.43 7.24
CA ILE A 231 -11.94 26.29 8.13
C ILE A 231 -11.12 27.51 8.58
N ASN A 232 -11.65 28.71 8.30
CA ASN A 232 -11.02 30.00 8.64
C ASN A 232 -9.62 30.18 8.04
N LYS A 233 -9.36 29.59 6.87
CA LYS A 233 -8.12 29.73 6.11
C LYS A 233 -8.39 30.45 4.79
N ASP A 234 -7.37 31.08 4.22
CA ASP A 234 -7.44 31.69 2.90
C ASP A 234 -6.95 30.73 1.80
N SER A 235 -7.18 31.11 0.54
CA SER A 235 -6.78 30.31 -0.63
C SER A 235 -5.27 30.12 -0.72
N GLN A 236 -4.47 31.10 -0.30
CA GLN A 236 -3.01 31.03 -0.35
C GLN A 236 -2.47 29.99 0.64
N TYR A 237 -2.99 29.95 1.87
CA TYR A 237 -2.67 28.92 2.86
C TYR A 237 -2.90 27.52 2.28
N LEU A 238 -4.02 27.32 1.58
CA LEU A 238 -4.32 26.03 0.98
C LEU A 238 -3.29 25.67 -0.12
N ILE A 239 -2.95 26.62 -0.99
CA ILE A 239 -1.92 26.43 -2.03
C ILE A 239 -0.57 26.07 -1.40
N ASP A 240 -0.16 26.77 -0.34
CA ASP A 240 1.13 26.55 0.33
C ASP A 240 1.20 25.17 1.03
N GLU A 241 0.13 24.74 1.69
CA GLU A 241 0.05 23.40 2.30
C GLU A 241 0.13 22.28 1.27
N PHE A 242 -0.59 22.42 0.15
CA PHE A 242 -0.54 21.45 -0.94
C PHE A 242 0.82 21.47 -1.65
N LYS A 243 1.44 22.64 -1.81
CA LYS A 243 2.82 22.77 -2.32
C LYS A 243 3.80 22.02 -1.42
N PHE A 244 3.74 22.22 -0.10
CA PHE A 244 4.62 21.53 0.84
C PHE A 244 4.48 20.02 0.78
N ASN A 245 3.25 19.51 0.64
CA ASN A 245 3.03 18.07 0.46
C ASN A 245 3.53 17.57 -0.91
N PHE A 246 3.48 18.41 -1.95
CA PHE A 246 4.02 18.07 -3.25
C PHE A 246 5.56 18.01 -3.24
N GLU A 247 6.23 18.95 -2.55
CA GLU A 247 7.67 18.93 -2.32
C GLU A 247 8.09 17.63 -1.60
N LYS A 248 7.40 17.27 -0.50
CA LYS A 248 7.64 16.00 0.21
C LYS A 248 7.51 14.77 -0.68
N LEU A 249 6.50 14.78 -1.56
CA LEU A 249 6.25 13.68 -2.49
C LEU A 249 7.42 13.56 -3.48
N CYS A 250 7.93 14.68 -4.01
CA CYS A 250 9.10 14.71 -4.88
C CYS A 250 10.36 14.24 -4.15
N ASP A 251 10.62 14.74 -2.94
CA ASP A 251 11.75 14.32 -2.10
C ASP A 251 11.73 12.82 -1.82
N GLY A 252 10.55 12.26 -1.53
CA GLY A 252 10.35 10.83 -1.33
C GLY A 252 10.71 10.01 -2.57
N TYR A 253 10.23 10.44 -3.73
CA TYR A 253 10.52 9.76 -5.00
C TYR A 253 12.01 9.82 -5.34
N HIS A 254 12.65 10.98 -5.16
CA HIS A 254 14.09 11.12 -5.37
C HIS A 254 14.90 10.27 -4.41
N LEU A 255 14.50 10.18 -3.13
CA LEU A 255 15.15 9.31 -2.16
C LEU A 255 15.11 7.84 -2.61
N SER A 256 13.94 7.34 -2.99
CA SER A 256 13.80 5.97 -3.52
C SER A 256 14.61 5.78 -4.81
N LYS A 257 14.56 6.72 -5.74
CA LYS A 257 15.33 6.69 -6.99
C LYS A 257 16.83 6.65 -6.75
N ASN A 258 17.34 7.45 -5.81
CA ASN A 258 18.76 7.49 -5.45
C ASN A 258 19.24 6.19 -4.79
N THR A 259 18.33 5.45 -4.15
CA THR A 259 18.59 4.10 -3.63
C THR A 259 18.35 2.99 -4.67
N ASN A 260 18.23 3.33 -5.95
CA ASN A 260 17.87 2.41 -7.04
C ASN A 260 16.61 1.59 -6.73
N PHE A 261 15.62 2.23 -6.10
CA PHE A 261 14.38 1.62 -5.62
C PHE A 261 14.56 0.36 -4.77
N GLY A 262 15.70 0.26 -4.04
CA GLY A 262 16.05 -0.91 -3.24
C GLY A 262 16.38 -2.14 -4.09
N GLY A 263 16.84 -1.95 -5.33
CA GLY A 263 17.21 -3.03 -6.26
C GLY A 263 16.06 -3.58 -7.11
N ASP A 264 14.83 -3.06 -6.98
CA ASP A 264 13.68 -3.48 -7.78
C ASP A 264 13.80 -2.97 -9.22
N THR A 265 13.73 -3.86 -10.21
CA THR A 265 13.88 -3.49 -11.63
C THR A 265 12.68 -2.74 -12.20
N ASN A 266 11.53 -2.71 -11.50
CA ASN A 266 10.29 -2.12 -12.01
C ASN A 266 10.19 -0.60 -11.75
N HIS A 267 11.24 0.15 -12.11
CA HIS A 267 11.36 1.60 -11.88
C HIS A 267 10.18 2.40 -12.46
N GLU A 268 9.61 1.92 -13.57
CA GLU A 268 8.50 2.59 -14.25
C GLU A 268 7.21 2.57 -13.41
N GLU A 269 6.95 1.46 -12.71
CA GLU A 269 5.76 1.36 -11.86
C GLU A 269 5.84 2.35 -10.68
N TYR A 270 7.03 2.52 -10.10
CA TYR A 270 7.25 3.53 -9.07
C TYR A 270 7.02 4.95 -9.58
N TYR A 271 7.42 5.24 -10.83
CA TYR A 271 7.11 6.52 -11.46
C TYR A 271 5.60 6.72 -11.66
N LYS A 272 4.86 5.68 -12.05
CA LYS A 272 3.38 5.75 -12.16
C LYS A 272 2.71 6.01 -10.82
N ILE A 273 3.17 5.37 -9.75
CA ILE A 273 2.64 5.59 -8.40
C ILE A 273 2.92 7.02 -7.94
N PHE A 274 4.15 7.50 -8.16
CA PHE A 274 4.53 8.90 -7.92
C PHE A 274 3.61 9.86 -8.70
N LEU A 275 3.45 9.63 -10.00
CA LEU A 275 2.65 10.46 -10.89
C LEU A 275 1.18 10.47 -10.48
N ASN A 276 0.62 9.32 -10.12
CA ASN A 276 -0.74 9.20 -9.62
C ASN A 276 -0.94 10.00 -8.33
N SER A 277 0.00 9.88 -7.40
CA SER A 277 -0.05 10.58 -6.10
C SER A 277 0.06 12.10 -6.28
N ALA A 278 0.97 12.56 -7.14
CA ALA A 278 1.14 13.98 -7.47
C ALA A 278 -0.10 14.54 -8.17
N THR A 279 -0.61 13.83 -9.17
CA THR A 279 -1.81 14.21 -9.92
C THR A 279 -3.02 14.32 -9.00
N THR A 280 -3.22 13.32 -8.14
CA THR A 280 -4.35 13.29 -7.19
C THR A 280 -4.24 14.42 -6.16
N LEU A 281 -3.05 14.69 -5.62
CA LEU A 281 -2.80 15.80 -4.70
C LEU A 281 -3.19 17.14 -5.34
N LEU A 282 -2.68 17.40 -6.54
CA LEU A 282 -2.87 18.69 -7.21
C LEU A 282 -4.31 18.87 -7.73
N LEU A 283 -4.96 17.80 -8.21
CA LEU A 283 -6.40 17.86 -8.53
C LEU A 283 -7.25 18.09 -7.28
N THR A 284 -6.86 17.51 -6.15
CA THR A 284 -7.55 17.75 -4.86
C THR A 284 -7.40 19.19 -4.40
N LEU A 285 -6.23 19.82 -4.62
CA LEU A 285 -6.04 21.27 -4.39
C LEU A 285 -7.06 22.08 -5.20
N LEU A 286 -7.09 21.87 -6.52
CA LEU A 286 -7.98 22.60 -7.43
C LEU A 286 -9.45 22.41 -7.04
N TYR A 287 -9.85 21.16 -6.79
CA TYR A 287 -11.20 20.83 -6.34
C TYR A 287 -11.56 21.52 -5.02
N LYS A 288 -10.67 21.50 -4.02
CA LYS A 288 -10.92 22.19 -2.74
C LYS A 288 -11.01 23.70 -2.90
N LEU A 289 -10.24 24.29 -3.81
CA LEU A 289 -10.32 25.71 -4.12
C LEU A 289 -11.68 26.06 -4.72
N GLU A 290 -12.11 25.30 -5.74
CA GLU A 290 -13.39 25.46 -6.45
C GLU A 290 -14.60 25.39 -5.52
N ILE A 291 -14.61 24.49 -4.52
CA ILE A 291 -15.75 24.33 -3.60
C ILE A 291 -15.74 25.29 -2.42
N THR A 292 -14.59 25.86 -2.06
CA THR A 292 -14.42 26.62 -0.80
C THR A 292 -14.37 28.13 -1.02
N TYR A 293 -13.76 28.58 -2.11
CA TYR A 293 -13.47 30.00 -2.35
C TYR A 293 -14.16 30.49 -3.62
N SER A 294 -14.37 31.80 -3.73
CA SER A 294 -14.83 32.39 -4.99
C SER A 294 -13.72 32.37 -6.05
N LEU A 295 -14.10 32.32 -7.33
CA LEU A 295 -13.16 32.23 -8.44
C LEU A 295 -12.10 33.35 -8.41
N GLU A 296 -12.49 34.57 -8.04
CA GLU A 296 -11.60 35.74 -7.94
C GLU A 296 -10.47 35.55 -6.91
N GLU A 297 -10.69 34.71 -5.88
CA GLU A 297 -9.72 34.49 -4.80
C GLU A 297 -8.56 33.59 -5.20
N TYR A 298 -8.68 32.80 -6.27
CA TYR A 298 -7.64 31.84 -6.66
C TYR A 298 -7.34 31.77 -8.15
N ASN A 299 -8.18 32.31 -9.05
CA ASN A 299 -8.04 32.20 -10.51
C ASN A 299 -6.83 32.95 -11.14
N ASP A 300 -5.86 33.32 -10.31
CA ASP A 300 -4.60 33.89 -10.74
C ASP A 300 -3.54 32.78 -10.80
N ILE A 301 -3.11 32.44 -12.02
CA ILE A 301 -2.14 31.37 -12.26
C ILE A 301 -0.78 31.65 -11.60
N ASP A 302 -0.42 32.92 -11.38
CA ASP A 302 0.84 33.29 -10.74
C ASP A 302 0.91 32.79 -9.29
N LYS A 303 -0.24 32.59 -8.62
CA LYS A 303 -0.30 31.98 -7.29
C LYS A 303 0.21 30.54 -7.27
N PHE A 304 0.17 29.85 -8.41
CA PHE A 304 0.61 28.47 -8.58
C PHE A 304 2.04 28.35 -9.11
N LYS A 305 2.72 29.46 -9.39
CA LYS A 305 4.03 29.45 -10.07
C LYS A 305 5.03 28.43 -9.50
N ASN A 306 5.19 28.39 -8.18
CA ASN A 306 6.12 27.45 -7.54
C ASN A 306 5.71 25.98 -7.74
N ILE A 307 4.40 25.69 -7.72
CA ILE A 307 3.87 24.35 -7.98
C ILE A 307 4.12 23.98 -9.45
N LEU A 308 3.87 24.92 -10.37
CA LEU A 308 4.07 24.70 -11.81
C LEU A 308 5.55 24.47 -12.16
N GLU A 309 6.45 25.27 -11.59
CA GLU A 309 7.90 25.10 -11.77
C GLU A 309 8.37 23.73 -11.28
N LEU A 310 7.91 23.30 -10.10
CA LEU A 310 8.23 21.97 -9.57
C LEU A 310 7.59 20.85 -10.41
N TYR A 311 6.35 21.04 -10.85
CA TYR A 311 5.66 20.08 -11.71
C TYR A 311 6.41 19.88 -13.03
N GLU A 312 6.82 20.97 -13.69
CA GLU A 312 7.61 20.92 -14.93
C GLU A 312 8.97 20.26 -14.74
N SER A 313 9.61 20.41 -13.57
CA SER A 313 10.92 19.77 -13.33
C SER A 313 10.82 18.28 -13.03
N GLU A 314 9.71 17.82 -12.46
CA GLU A 314 9.56 16.44 -11.97
C GLU A 314 8.78 15.53 -12.93
N ILE A 315 7.84 16.09 -13.69
CA ILE A 315 6.96 15.34 -14.59
C ILE A 315 7.59 15.21 -15.98
N ASN A 316 8.35 14.13 -16.17
CA ASN A 316 9.18 13.92 -17.35
C ASN A 316 8.48 13.31 -18.58
N HIS A 317 7.27 12.76 -18.42
CA HIS A 317 6.58 12.06 -19.53
C HIS A 317 5.82 13.03 -20.47
N VAL A 318 5.66 14.29 -20.09
CA VAL A 318 4.99 15.32 -20.89
C VAL A 318 6.04 16.29 -21.45
N LYS A 319 5.85 16.79 -22.66
CA LYS A 319 6.67 17.91 -23.18
C LYS A 319 6.42 19.15 -22.32
N LYS A 320 7.42 20.03 -22.20
CA LYS A 320 7.27 21.31 -21.49
C LYS A 320 6.01 22.06 -21.97
N GLN A 321 5.06 22.25 -21.07
CA GLN A 321 3.80 22.95 -21.33
C GLN A 321 3.88 24.33 -20.69
N ASN A 322 3.36 25.35 -21.38
CA ASN A 322 3.09 26.64 -20.76
C ASN A 322 1.63 26.61 -20.32
N PHE A 323 1.38 26.93 -19.05
CA PHE A 323 0.04 27.00 -18.49
C PHE A 323 -0.44 28.45 -18.49
N ASP A 324 -1.39 28.78 -19.36
CA ASP A 324 -1.97 30.12 -19.45
C ASP A 324 -3.13 30.30 -18.46
N SER A 325 -3.71 29.19 -17.97
CA SER A 325 -4.84 29.19 -17.04
C SER A 325 -4.84 27.99 -16.09
N ILE A 326 -5.63 28.07 -15.01
CA ILE A 326 -5.85 26.95 -14.08
C ILE A 326 -6.55 25.78 -14.78
N ASP A 327 -7.44 26.07 -15.74
CA ASP A 327 -8.13 25.04 -16.52
C ASP A 327 -7.16 24.26 -17.41
N ASP A 328 -6.16 24.92 -18.00
CA ASP A 328 -5.11 24.25 -18.77
C ASP A 328 -4.27 23.33 -17.88
N PHE A 329 -3.94 23.81 -16.68
CA PHE A 329 -3.24 22.99 -15.69
C PHE A 329 -4.08 21.78 -15.26
N LYS A 330 -5.37 21.97 -14.96
CA LYS A 330 -6.31 20.88 -14.62
C LYS A 330 -6.40 19.83 -15.73
N LYS A 331 -6.51 20.26 -16.99
CA LYS A 331 -6.53 19.34 -18.15
C LYS A 331 -5.22 18.57 -18.28
N SER A 332 -4.08 19.22 -18.06
CA SER A 332 -2.77 18.56 -18.08
C SER A 332 -2.66 17.49 -16.99
N LEU A 333 -3.11 17.79 -15.77
CA LEU A 333 -3.17 16.82 -14.68
C LEU A 333 -4.05 15.62 -15.04
N LEU A 334 -5.24 15.84 -15.59
CA LEU A 334 -6.13 14.75 -16.01
C LEU A 334 -5.50 13.87 -17.12
N GLN A 335 -4.71 14.47 -18.02
CA GLN A 335 -3.99 13.75 -19.06
C GLN A 335 -2.92 12.80 -18.51
N ASN A 336 -2.39 13.03 -17.31
CA ASN A 336 -1.45 12.09 -16.68
C ASN A 336 -2.07 10.70 -16.48
N TYR A 337 -3.40 10.61 -16.29
CA TYR A 337 -4.08 9.32 -16.17
C TYR A 337 -3.99 8.46 -17.43
N ASN A 338 -3.81 9.04 -18.62
CA ASN A 338 -3.56 8.27 -19.83
C ASN A 338 -2.24 7.52 -19.76
N TYR A 339 -1.19 8.19 -19.29
CA TYR A 339 0.13 7.59 -19.10
C TYR A 339 0.12 6.51 -18.00
N ILE A 340 -0.61 6.77 -16.91
CA ILE A 340 -0.77 5.81 -15.82
C ILE A 340 -1.52 4.56 -16.31
N TYR A 341 -2.64 4.75 -17.02
CA TYR A 341 -3.55 3.69 -17.47
C TYR A 341 -2.95 2.82 -18.58
N ALA A 342 -2.42 3.43 -19.64
CA ALA A 342 -1.93 2.72 -20.80
C ALA A 342 -0.54 3.22 -21.19
N LYS A 343 0.46 2.37 -20.91
CA LYS A 343 1.90 2.56 -21.15
C LYS A 343 2.23 3.18 -22.52
N GLU A 344 1.40 2.88 -23.52
CA GLU A 344 1.50 3.38 -24.90
C GLU A 344 0.10 3.65 -25.51
N SER A 345 -0.82 4.33 -24.80
CA SER A 345 -2.12 4.61 -25.43
C SER A 345 -1.98 5.48 -26.68
N THR A 346 -2.56 4.99 -27.77
CA THR A 346 -2.95 5.74 -28.96
C THR A 346 -4.11 6.72 -28.67
N SER A 347 -4.68 6.65 -27.47
CA SER A 347 -5.67 7.61 -26.97
C SER A 347 -5.00 8.93 -26.61
N THR A 348 -5.52 10.01 -27.17
CA THR A 348 -5.10 11.37 -26.85
C THR A 348 -5.97 12.01 -25.76
N CYS A 349 -7.00 11.31 -25.26
CA CYS A 349 -8.02 11.87 -24.37
C CYS A 349 -8.28 10.98 -23.16
N TYR A 350 -8.13 11.53 -21.95
CA TYR A 350 -8.41 10.82 -20.69
C TYR A 350 -9.85 10.32 -20.55
N LEU A 351 -10.77 10.82 -21.38
CA LEU A 351 -12.14 10.32 -21.46
C LEU A 351 -12.24 8.94 -22.12
N ASP A 352 -11.28 8.57 -22.97
CA ASP A 352 -11.30 7.25 -23.61
C ASP A 352 -11.11 6.12 -22.58
N ILE A 353 -10.48 6.39 -21.44
CA ILE A 353 -10.38 5.44 -20.30
C ILE A 353 -11.78 5.10 -19.76
N ILE A 354 -12.68 6.08 -19.71
CA ILE A 354 -14.07 5.87 -19.29
C ILE A 354 -14.80 5.00 -20.30
N ASP A 355 -14.60 5.27 -21.60
CA ASP A 355 -15.23 4.50 -22.67
C ASP A 355 -14.72 3.06 -22.69
N GLU A 356 -13.42 2.84 -22.54
CA GLU A 356 -12.83 1.51 -22.42
C GLU A 356 -13.37 0.74 -21.21
N PHE A 357 -13.50 1.40 -20.05
CA PHE A 357 -14.09 0.79 -18.86
C PHE A 357 -15.56 0.39 -19.07
N ILE A 358 -16.33 1.17 -19.84
CA ILE A 358 -17.71 0.84 -20.17
C ILE A 358 -17.78 -0.34 -21.16
N GLU A 359 -16.89 -0.38 -22.16
CA GLU A 359 -16.87 -1.41 -23.19
C GLU A 359 -16.32 -2.75 -22.69
N ASN A 360 -15.24 -2.72 -21.90
CA ASN A 360 -14.54 -3.88 -21.36
C ASN A 360 -14.36 -3.73 -19.85
N PRO A 361 -15.43 -3.87 -19.05
CA PRO A 361 -15.37 -3.59 -17.63
C PRO A 361 -14.52 -4.62 -16.90
N THR A 362 -13.26 -4.28 -16.69
CA THR A 362 -12.30 -5.07 -15.92
C THR A 362 -12.05 -4.38 -14.58
N PHE A 363 -12.52 -5.01 -13.51
CA PHE A 363 -12.48 -4.45 -12.16
C PHE A 363 -11.23 -4.96 -11.41
N ASN A 364 -10.07 -4.36 -11.72
CA ASN A 364 -8.81 -4.58 -11.00
C ASN A 364 -8.40 -3.32 -10.20
N SER A 365 -7.48 -3.46 -9.24
CA SER A 365 -7.08 -2.37 -8.33
C SER A 365 -6.58 -1.11 -9.04
N SER A 366 -5.89 -1.25 -10.17
CA SER A 366 -5.37 -0.11 -10.94
C SER A 366 -6.51 0.65 -11.64
N ASN A 367 -7.37 -0.07 -12.36
CA ASN A 367 -8.52 0.51 -13.06
C ASN A 367 -9.49 1.17 -12.08
N MET A 368 -9.75 0.54 -10.92
CA MET A 368 -10.57 1.12 -9.86
C MET A 368 -10.06 2.47 -9.38
N ASN A 369 -8.76 2.54 -9.07
CA ASN A 369 -8.14 3.78 -8.56
C ASN A 369 -8.22 4.90 -9.59
N ILE A 370 -8.02 4.59 -10.87
CA ILE A 370 -8.06 5.56 -11.97
C ILE A 370 -9.48 6.06 -12.21
N ILE A 371 -10.47 5.15 -12.30
CA ILE A 371 -11.88 5.52 -12.46
C ILE A 371 -12.38 6.32 -11.26
N HIS A 372 -12.02 5.89 -10.04
CA HIS A 372 -12.32 6.60 -8.80
C HIS A 372 -11.73 8.00 -8.76
N SER A 373 -10.57 8.22 -9.36
CA SER A 373 -9.95 9.55 -9.42
C SER A 373 -10.51 10.41 -10.55
N LEU A 374 -10.77 9.84 -11.73
CA LEU A 374 -11.27 10.60 -12.88
C LEU A 374 -12.68 11.13 -12.65
N ILE A 375 -13.58 10.31 -12.09
CA ILE A 375 -14.99 10.69 -11.91
C ILE A 375 -15.17 11.97 -11.08
N PRO A 376 -14.56 12.17 -9.89
CA PRO A 376 -14.74 13.39 -9.12
C PRO A 376 -14.12 14.63 -9.79
N PHE A 377 -12.98 14.48 -10.48
CA PHE A 377 -12.21 15.63 -10.99
C PHE A 377 -12.59 16.07 -12.42
N CYS A 378 -13.22 15.21 -13.21
CA CYS A 378 -13.67 15.54 -14.55
C CYS A 378 -15.11 16.07 -14.54
N SER A 379 -15.32 17.30 -15.02
CA SER A 379 -16.65 17.89 -15.24
C SER A 379 -17.33 17.43 -16.53
N ASP A 380 -16.55 16.95 -17.50
CA ASP A 380 -16.98 16.80 -18.89
C ASP A 380 -17.50 15.39 -19.22
N ILE A 381 -17.68 14.54 -18.19
CA ILE A 381 -18.24 13.19 -18.38
C ILE A 381 -19.75 13.31 -18.59
N GLU A 382 -20.22 12.82 -19.74
CA GLU A 382 -21.65 12.76 -20.07
C GLU A 382 -22.45 11.95 -19.04
N GLU A 383 -23.63 12.43 -18.67
CA GLU A 383 -24.52 11.79 -17.69
C GLU A 383 -24.85 10.33 -18.08
N GLU A 384 -25.03 10.05 -19.37
CA GLU A 384 -25.30 8.69 -19.86
C GLU A 384 -24.14 7.72 -19.54
N LYS A 385 -22.89 8.18 -19.67
CA LYS A 385 -21.70 7.38 -19.33
C LYS A 385 -21.64 7.09 -17.83
N LEU A 386 -21.93 8.09 -16.99
CA LEU A 386 -22.00 7.92 -15.54
C LEU A 386 -23.10 6.90 -15.15
N LEU A 387 -24.26 6.91 -15.81
CA LEU A 387 -25.32 5.93 -15.58
C LEU A 387 -24.92 4.52 -15.99
N LYS A 388 -24.20 4.35 -17.11
CA LYS A 388 -23.68 3.03 -17.54
C LYS A 388 -22.72 2.45 -16.50
N ILE A 389 -21.79 3.26 -16.00
CA ILE A 389 -20.87 2.86 -14.93
C ILE A 389 -21.66 2.46 -13.67
N LEU A 390 -22.60 3.30 -13.23
CA LEU A 390 -23.40 3.02 -12.04
C LEU A 390 -24.20 1.71 -12.16
N LYS A 391 -24.86 1.48 -13.31
CA LYS A 391 -25.58 0.24 -13.60
C LYS A 391 -24.65 -0.96 -13.53
N PHE A 392 -23.49 -0.89 -14.18
CA PHE A 392 -22.51 -1.96 -14.13
C PHE A 392 -22.07 -2.28 -12.69
N LEU A 393 -21.68 -1.27 -11.92
CA LEU A 393 -21.19 -1.46 -10.55
C LEU A 393 -22.26 -2.04 -9.60
N ILE A 394 -23.52 -1.62 -9.71
CA ILE A 394 -24.61 -2.15 -8.87
C ILE A 394 -24.91 -3.63 -9.22
N THR A 395 -24.71 -4.06 -10.47
CA THR A 395 -24.94 -5.45 -10.87
C THR A 395 -23.84 -6.42 -10.42
N LEU A 396 -22.68 -5.91 -10.01
CA LEU A 396 -21.60 -6.76 -9.49
C LEU A 396 -21.98 -7.36 -8.15
N GLU A 397 -21.62 -8.63 -7.94
CA GLU A 397 -21.69 -9.25 -6.62
C GLU A 397 -20.80 -8.51 -5.61
N LYS A 398 -21.10 -8.68 -4.32
CA LYS A 398 -20.31 -8.11 -3.23
C LYS A 398 -18.93 -8.77 -3.20
N PHE A 399 -17.87 -7.96 -3.20
CA PHE A 399 -16.51 -8.47 -3.01
C PHE A 399 -16.27 -8.86 -1.55
N LYS A 400 -15.51 -9.95 -1.33
CA LYS A 400 -15.03 -10.29 0.02
C LYS A 400 -13.87 -9.40 0.43
N ASN A 401 -13.04 -9.02 -0.53
CA ASN A 401 -12.00 -8.02 -0.40
C ASN A 401 -12.65 -6.65 -0.11
N ASP A 402 -12.41 -6.16 1.10
CA ASP A 402 -12.96 -4.93 1.64
C ASP A 402 -12.41 -3.67 0.95
N TYR A 403 -11.18 -3.73 0.45
CA TYR A 403 -10.59 -2.66 -0.36
C TYR A 403 -11.33 -2.50 -1.70
N HIS A 404 -11.58 -3.59 -2.43
CA HIS A 404 -12.33 -3.54 -3.70
C HIS A 404 -13.79 -3.13 -3.52
N GLU A 405 -14.46 -3.66 -2.49
CA GLU A 405 -15.84 -3.30 -2.19
C GLU A 405 -15.96 -1.81 -1.84
N PHE A 406 -14.98 -1.25 -1.13
CA PHE A 406 -14.95 0.19 -0.86
C PHE A 406 -14.92 1.02 -2.16
N TYR A 407 -14.02 0.72 -3.09
CA TYR A 407 -13.91 1.50 -4.34
C TYR A 407 -15.18 1.41 -5.17
N LYS A 408 -15.77 0.21 -5.28
CA LYS A 408 -17.07 0.01 -5.92
C LYS A 408 -18.14 0.94 -5.34
N LEU A 409 -18.31 0.93 -4.02
CA LEU A 409 -19.34 1.74 -3.35
C LEU A 409 -19.04 3.24 -3.42
N ASN A 410 -17.77 3.63 -3.29
CA ASN A 410 -17.37 5.04 -3.32
C ASN A 410 -17.56 5.66 -4.72
N ILE A 411 -17.23 4.91 -5.78
CA ILE A 411 -17.52 5.36 -7.15
C ILE A 411 -19.03 5.57 -7.33
N CYS A 412 -19.86 4.64 -6.86
CA CYS A 412 -21.31 4.81 -6.89
C CYS A 412 -21.77 6.07 -6.14
N ASP A 413 -21.26 6.29 -4.92
CA ASP A 413 -21.62 7.45 -4.10
C ASP A 413 -21.23 8.78 -4.77
N VAL A 414 -20.03 8.87 -5.36
CA VAL A 414 -19.59 10.06 -6.09
C VAL A 414 -20.49 10.35 -7.29
N ILE A 415 -20.86 9.31 -8.07
CA ILE A 415 -21.77 9.45 -9.21
C ILE A 415 -23.16 9.93 -8.74
N ILE A 416 -23.72 9.31 -7.70
CA ILE A 416 -25.02 9.70 -7.15
C ILE A 416 -25.00 11.15 -6.67
N ASN A 417 -23.96 11.54 -5.93
CA ASN A 417 -23.79 12.92 -5.46
C ASN A 417 -23.71 13.91 -6.63
N LYS A 418 -23.00 13.59 -7.71
CA LYS A 418 -22.99 14.42 -8.93
C LYS A 418 -24.39 14.67 -9.49
N PHE A 419 -25.23 13.63 -9.56
CA PHE A 419 -26.63 13.79 -10.00
C PHE A 419 -27.48 14.62 -9.05
N ILE A 420 -27.26 14.50 -7.73
CA ILE A 420 -27.97 15.31 -6.73
C ILE A 420 -27.61 16.79 -6.88
N TYR A 421 -26.32 17.10 -7.05
CA TYR A 421 -25.84 18.47 -7.17
C TYR A 421 -26.20 19.12 -8.52
N SER A 422 -26.38 18.35 -9.60
CA SER A 422 -26.79 18.88 -10.92
C SER A 422 -28.28 19.28 -11.01
N LYS A 423 -29.08 19.04 -9.96
CA LYS A 423 -30.49 19.50 -9.79
C LYS A 423 -31.50 19.11 -10.89
N ASN A 424 -31.20 18.18 -11.82
CA ASN A 424 -32.07 17.94 -12.99
C ASN A 424 -32.47 16.48 -13.29
N TYR A 425 -32.14 15.47 -12.48
CA TYR A 425 -32.42 14.08 -12.86
C TYR A 425 -33.53 13.39 -12.05
N ILE A 426 -34.55 12.87 -12.73
CA ILE A 426 -35.53 11.91 -12.20
C ILE A 426 -35.01 10.52 -12.59
N LEU A 427 -34.57 9.72 -11.61
CA LEU A 427 -34.19 8.31 -11.83
C LEU A 427 -35.35 7.57 -12.50
N GLU A 428 -35.09 6.95 -13.66
CA GLU A 428 -36.07 6.11 -14.34
C GLU A 428 -36.46 4.91 -13.46
N LYS A 429 -37.73 4.47 -13.58
CA LYS A 429 -38.36 3.47 -12.72
C LYS A 429 -37.68 2.09 -12.68
N ASP A 430 -36.71 1.83 -13.55
CA ASP A 430 -35.99 0.56 -13.64
C ASP A 430 -34.90 0.40 -12.56
N PHE A 431 -34.74 1.39 -11.67
CA PHE A 431 -33.78 1.40 -10.57
C PHE A 431 -34.38 1.07 -9.18
N VAL A 432 -35.65 0.64 -9.08
CA VAL A 432 -36.32 0.26 -7.82
C VAL A 432 -36.33 -1.25 -7.62
#